data_AF-J3NJT2-F1
#
_entry.id   AF-J3NJT2-F1
#
_cell.length_a   1.000
_cell.length_b   1.000
_cell.length_c   1.000
_cell.angle_alpha   90.00
_cell.angle_beta   90.00
_cell.angle_gamma   90.00
#
_symmetry.space_group_name_H-M   'P 1'
#
loop_
_entity.id
_entity.type
_entity.pdbx_description
1 polymer ?
#
loop_
_entity_poly.entity_id
_entity_poly.type
_entity_poly.pdbx_seq_one_letter_code
_entity_poly.pdbx_strand_id
1 'polypeptide(L)' 'MHPHLHTQSSAGCEDVIAAFEECHARGFLWKSMGMCNGAKDALSKCLRAERVKRQTENRSATGDKKARIKAAWKEIDENS' A
#
# COMPACT_ATOMS: atom_id res chain seq x y z
N MET A 1 9.53 -3.95 12.95
CA MET A 1 9.98 -4.05 11.55
C MET A 1 8.86 -3.51 10.66
N HIS A 2 9.16 -2.53 9.83
CA HIS A 2 8.24 -1.97 8.83
C HIS A 2 8.84 -2.20 7.43
N PRO A 3 8.03 -2.19 6.37
CA PRO A 3 8.53 -2.19 4.99
C PRO A 3 9.38 -0.94 4.70
N HIS A 4 10.07 -0.90 3.56
CA HIS A 4 10.71 0.33 3.09
C HIS A 4 9.68 1.46 2.97
N LEU A 5 9.88 2.54 3.75
CA LEU A 5 8.93 3.65 3.89
C LEU A 5 9.09 4.73 2.83
N HIS A 6 10.18 4.72 2.06
CA HIS A 6 10.44 5.67 0.98
C HIS A 6 10.17 5.03 -0.38
N THR A 7 8.96 4.50 -0.56
CA THR A 7 8.52 3.96 -1.86
C THR A 7 7.30 4.72 -2.33
N GLN A 8 6.98 4.65 -3.63
CA GLN A 8 5.75 5.28 -4.14
C GLN A 8 4.48 4.75 -3.42
N SER A 9 4.53 3.55 -2.87
CA SER A 9 3.40 2.92 -2.16
C SER A 9 3.12 3.52 -0.77
N SER A 10 3.97 4.41 -0.29
CA SER A 10 3.87 5.05 1.02
C SER A 10 3.71 6.57 0.98
N ALA A 11 3.53 7.16 -0.21
CA ALA A 11 3.33 8.60 -0.38
C ALA A 11 2.12 9.12 0.44
N GLY A 12 1.02 8.36 0.54
CA GLY A 12 -0.13 8.77 1.37
C GLY A 12 0.10 8.75 2.89
N CYS A 13 1.29 8.37 3.36
CA CYS A 13 1.58 8.13 4.78
C CYS A 13 2.75 8.97 5.33
N GLU A 14 3.19 10.01 4.61
CA GLU A 14 4.39 10.80 4.93
C GLU A 14 4.38 11.36 6.36
N ASP A 15 3.26 11.96 6.80
CA ASP A 15 3.13 12.51 8.15
C ASP A 15 3.29 11.45 9.24
N VAL A 16 2.72 10.26 9.01
CA VAL A 16 2.75 9.15 9.97
C VAL A 16 4.13 8.48 9.99
N ILE A 17 4.81 8.46 8.84
CA ILE A 17 6.21 8.03 8.72
C ILE A 17 7.12 8.98 9.50
N ALA A 18 6.96 10.30 9.33
CA ALA A 18 7.74 11.29 10.04
C ALA A 18 7.57 11.17 11.57
N ALA A 19 6.33 11.01 12.06
CA ALA A 19 6.06 10.80 13.48
C ALA A 19 6.70 9.50 14.03
N PHE A 20 6.73 8.45 13.22
CA PHE A 20 7.36 7.18 13.59
C PHE A 20 8.89 7.28 13.60
N GLU A 21 9.48 7.98 12.63
CA GLU A 21 10.92 8.26 12.56
C GLU A 21 11.38 9.15 13.71
N GLU A 22 10.62 10.19 14.06
CA GLU A 22 10.88 11.02 15.23
C GLU A 22 10.90 10.18 16.52
N CYS A 23 9.97 9.23 16.67
CA CYS A 23 9.99 8.34 17.82
C CYS A 23 11.23 7.43 17.85
N HIS A 24 11.67 6.93 16.70
CA HIS A 24 12.90 6.16 16.59
C HIS A 24 14.16 7.00 16.84
N ALA A 25 14.15 8.28 16.50
CA ALA A 25 15.26 9.20 16.73
C ALA A 25 15.57 9.41 18.23
N ARG A 26 14.64 9.05 19.12
CA ARG A 26 14.83 9.07 20.59
C ARG A 26 15.83 8.02 21.10
N GLY A 27 16.24 7.09 20.24
CA GLY A 27 17.32 6.16 20.51
C GLY A 27 16.91 4.69 20.58
N PHE A 28 17.91 3.82 20.51
CA PHE A 28 17.72 2.37 20.41
C PHE A 28 16.95 1.77 21.60
N LEU A 29 17.28 2.16 22.83
CA LEU A 29 16.62 1.65 24.03
C LEU A 29 15.14 2.05 24.08
N TRP A 30 14.82 3.29 23.69
CA TRP A 30 13.44 3.77 23.63
C TRP A 30 12.59 2.92 22.67
N LYS A 31 13.14 2.64 21.50
CA LYS A 31 12.54 1.77 20.50
C LYS A 31 12.41 0.32 20.98
N SER A 32 13.47 -0.24 21.58
CA SER A 32 13.47 -1.66 21.99
C SER A 32 12.53 -1.94 23.16
N MET A 33 12.30 -0.95 24.03
CA MET A 33 11.30 -1.01 25.11
C MET A 33 9.84 -0.88 24.61
N GLY A 34 9.62 -0.67 23.32
CA GLY A 34 8.27 -0.59 22.74
C GLY A 34 7.58 0.76 22.91
N MET A 35 8.31 1.81 23.27
CA MET A 35 7.74 3.15 23.50
C MET A 35 7.21 3.82 22.22
N CYS A 36 7.51 3.25 21.05
CA CYS A 36 7.02 3.71 19.75
C CYS A 36 5.85 2.88 19.19
N ASN A 37 5.23 1.99 19.98
CA ASN A 37 4.17 1.11 19.50
C ASN A 37 2.94 1.87 18.97
N GLY A 38 2.56 3.00 19.60
CA GLY A 38 1.44 3.81 19.09
C GLY A 38 1.70 4.38 17.69
N ALA A 39 2.89 4.97 17.47
CA ALA A 39 3.30 5.47 16.15
C ALA A 39 3.41 4.34 15.12
N LYS A 40 3.93 3.17 15.54
CA LYS A 40 4.01 1.96 14.71
C LYS A 40 2.62 1.49 14.27
N ASP A 41 1.64 1.50 15.15
CA ASP A 41 0.27 1.07 14.85
C ASP A 41 -0.43 2.03 13.90
N ALA A 42 -0.23 3.34 14.09
CA ALA A 42 -0.70 4.35 13.15
C ALA A 42 -0.11 4.13 11.74
N LEU A 43 1.21 3.92 11.67
CA LEU A 43 1.91 3.66 10.41
C LEU A 43 1.39 2.39 9.73
N SER A 44 1.19 1.33 10.50
CA SER A 44 0.69 0.04 9.99
C SER A 44 -0.73 0.15 9.43
N LYS A 45 -1.59 0.94 10.09
CA LYS A 45 -2.96 1.22 9.60
C LYS A 45 -2.93 2.00 8.30
N CYS A 46 -2.10 3.05 8.23
CA CYS A 46 -1.97 3.87 7.02
C CYS A 46 -1.49 3.03 5.82
N LEU A 47 -0.37 2.30 5.98
CA LEU A 47 0.18 1.47 4.91
C LEU A 47 -0.78 0.35 4.48
N ARG A 48 -1.62 -0.15 5.39
CA ARG A 48 -2.66 -1.13 5.06
C ARG A 48 -3.77 -0.50 4.23
N ALA A 49 -4.19 0.73 4.54
CA ALA A 49 -5.19 1.45 3.76
C ALA A 49 -4.70 1.70 2.32
N GLU A 50 -3.48 2.19 2.15
CA GLU A 50 -2.85 2.39 0.84
C GLU A 50 -2.74 1.09 0.04
N ARG A 51 -2.38 -0.01 0.72
CA ARG A 51 -2.35 -1.34 0.09
C ARG A 51 -3.74 -1.75 -0.42
N VAL A 52 -4.79 -1.55 0.36
CA VAL A 52 -6.16 -1.90 -0.03
C VAL A 52 -6.62 -1.03 -1.20
N LYS A 53 -6.36 0.27 -1.18
CA LYS A 53 -6.67 1.20 -2.28
C LYS A 53 -6.07 0.71 -3.60
N ARG A 54 -4.77 0.43 -3.60
CA ARG A 54 -4.06 -0.09 -4.78
C ARG A 54 -4.59 -1.46 -5.23
N GLN A 55 -4.94 -2.36 -4.29
CA GLN A 55 -5.53 -3.65 -4.66
C GLN A 55 -6.88 -3.48 -5.36
N THR A 56 -7.70 -2.53 -4.89
CA THR A 56 -8.98 -2.19 -5.53
C THR A 56 -8.78 -1.65 -6.94
N GLU A 57 -7.86 -0.69 -7.13
CA GLU A 57 -7.52 -0.12 -8.44
C GLU A 57 -6.97 -1.19 -9.41
N ASN A 58 -6.11 -2.08 -8.92
CA ASN A 58 -5.59 -3.18 -9.74
C ASN A 58 -6.70 -4.17 -10.11
N ARG A 59 -7.66 -4.41 -9.21
CA ARG A 59 -8.79 -5.31 -9.46
C ARG A 59 -9.73 -4.73 -10.52
N SER A 60 -10.07 -3.45 -10.46
CA SER A 60 -10.88 -2.79 -11.48
C SER A 60 -10.17 -2.80 -12.84
N ALA A 61 -8.92 -2.37 -12.89
CA ALA A 61 -8.13 -2.35 -14.12
C ALA A 61 -7.97 -3.75 -14.75
N THR A 62 -7.84 -4.79 -13.93
CA THR A 62 -7.80 -6.18 -14.41
C THR A 62 -9.15 -6.62 -14.98
N GLY A 63 -10.26 -6.23 -14.34
CA GLY A 63 -11.61 -6.46 -14.84
C GLY A 63 -11.82 -5.86 -16.23
N ASP A 64 -11.46 -4.59 -16.39
CA ASP A 64 -11.59 -3.87 -17.67
C ASP A 64 -10.75 -4.52 -18.77
N LYS A 65 -9.50 -4.88 -18.46
CA LYS A 65 -8.63 -5.60 -19.40
C LYS A 65 -9.23 -6.94 -19.81
N LYS A 66 -9.74 -7.72 -18.85
CA LYS A 66 -10.38 -9.01 -19.13
C LYS A 66 -11.65 -8.86 -19.98
N ALA A 67 -12.47 -7.84 -19.71
CA ALA A 67 -13.66 -7.56 -20.49
C ALA A 67 -13.32 -7.21 -21.94
N ARG A 68 -12.31 -6.35 -22.16
CA ARG A 68 -11.81 -6.00 -23.50
C ARG A 68 -11.27 -7.20 -24.26
N ILE A 69 -10.46 -8.02 -23.59
CA ILE A 69 -9.93 -9.26 -24.18
C ILE A 69 -11.07 -10.18 -24.57
N LYS A 70 -12.04 -10.41 -23.67
CA LYS A 70 -13.21 -11.27 -23.96
C LYS A 70 -14.04 -10.76 -25.15
N ALA A 71 -14.25 -9.46 -25.25
CA ALA A 71 -14.96 -8.86 -26.38
C ALA A 71 -14.21 -9.08 -27.71
N ALA A 72 -12.89 -8.86 -27.74
CA ALA A 72 -12.07 -9.10 -28.92
C ALA A 72 -12.08 -10.58 -29.35
N TRP A 73 -11.98 -11.52 -28.42
CA TRP A 73 -12.09 -12.95 -28.74
C TRP A 73 -13.46 -13.33 -29.29
N LYS A 74 -14.53 -12.73 -28.76
CA LYS A 74 -15.89 -12.96 -29.25
C LYS A 74 -16.07 -12.46 -30.69
N GLU A 75 -15.54 -11.29 -31.02
CA GLU A 75 -15.57 -10.74 -32.38
C GLU A 75 -14.82 -11.62 -33.38
N ILE A 76 -13.67 -12.19 -32.98
CA ILE A 76 -12.91 -13.13 -33.80
C ILE A 76 -13.73 -14.40 -34.05
N ASP A 77 -14.33 -14.98 -33.01
CA ASP A 77 -15.14 -16.20 -33.11
C ASP A 77 -16.39 -16.01 -33.98
N GLU A 78 -17.03 -14.83 -33.93
CA GLU A 78 -18.21 -14.52 -34.75
C GLU A 78 -17.87 -14.23 -36.23
N ASN A 79 -16.62 -13.90 -36.56
CA ASN A 79 -16.16 -13.61 -37.93
C ASN A 79 -15.27 -14.71 -38.54
N SER A 80 -15.11 -15.85 -37.85
CA SER A 80 -14.36 -17.04 -38.32
C SER A 80 -15.31 -18.11 -38.85
#